data_AF-A0A356NCV9-F1
#
_entry.id   AF-A0A356NCV9-F1
#
_cell.length_a   1.000
_cell.length_b   1.000
_cell.length_c   1.000
_cell.angle_alpha   90.00
_cell.angle_beta   90.00
_cell.angle_gamma   90.00
#
_symmetry.space_group_name_H-M   'P 1'
#
loop_
_entity.id
_entity.type
_entity.pdbx_description
1 polymer ?
#
loop_
_entity_poly.entity_id
_entity_poly.type
_entity_poly.pdbx_seq_one_letter_code
_entity_poly.pdbx_strand_id
1 'polypeptide(L)'
;MDRHRDEGGAAAVATVMATDATGRMLHCFVEQSLRIRDQDYGLLSPVDTPVHLCRWPADPTADPELIADPHQYPQVLDELDMALQEQELCLVRSAGLLTVAGDLEDADGEEEGEDLSEDDDADTCVLLASVRHGGTDFDLYGSLDPCFLLARLGGGAAELLAPEVLARLQPLVEEALAHGEAACP
;
A
#
# COMPACT_ATOMS: atom_id res chain seq x y z
N MET A 1 28.90 -33.48 23.51
CA MET A 1 27.98 -34.41 22.85
C MET A 1 26.59 -34.07 23.35
N ASP A 2 25.93 -33.12 22.69
CA ASP A 2 24.88 -33.38 21.67
C ASP A 2 23.54 -33.65 22.38
N ARG A 3 22.44 -32.89 22.24
CA ARG A 3 21.93 -32.11 21.10
C ARG A 3 20.81 -31.15 21.53
N HIS A 4 20.68 -30.09 20.73
CA HIS A 4 19.47 -29.39 20.29
C HIS A 4 18.41 -29.01 21.34
N ARG A 5 18.34 -27.70 21.62
CA ARG A 5 17.04 -27.05 21.78
C ARG A 5 16.77 -26.31 20.49
N ASP A 6 15.85 -26.87 19.72
CA ASP A 6 15.24 -26.31 18.52
C ASP A 6 14.75 -24.88 18.74
N GLU A 7 15.09 -24.07 17.75
CA GLU A 7 14.23 -23.17 16.99
C GLU A 7 13.62 -21.97 17.73
N GLY A 8 14.19 -20.81 17.40
CA GLY A 8 13.51 -19.54 17.52
C GLY A 8 12.20 -19.60 16.76
N GLY A 9 11.09 -19.48 17.49
CA GLY A 9 9.81 -19.22 16.88
C GLY A 9 9.90 -17.89 16.15
N ALA A 10 9.91 -17.95 14.82
CA ALA A 10 9.47 -16.82 14.02
C ALA A 10 8.11 -16.41 14.59
N ALA A 11 8.03 -15.23 15.19
CA ALA A 11 6.74 -14.67 15.60
C ALA A 11 5.89 -14.66 14.33
N ALA A 12 4.88 -15.55 14.26
CA ALA A 12 4.01 -15.62 13.12
C ALA A 12 3.31 -14.27 13.01
N VAL A 13 3.71 -13.46 12.02
CA VAL A 13 3.07 -12.17 11.77
C VAL A 13 1.62 -12.49 11.43
N ALA A 14 0.70 -12.01 12.25
CA ALA A 14 -0.72 -12.27 12.06
C ALA A 14 -1.14 -11.61 10.75
N THR A 15 -1.64 -12.39 9.80
CA THR A 15 -2.18 -11.86 8.55
C THR A 15 -3.69 -11.99 8.51
N VAL A 16 -4.34 -11.08 7.76
CA VAL A 16 -5.79 -11.05 7.61
C VAL A 16 -6.15 -10.64 6.18
N MET A 17 -7.28 -11.15 5.68
CA MET A 17 -7.88 -10.66 4.46
C MET A 17 -8.79 -9.47 4.80
N ALA A 18 -8.40 -8.29 4.35
CA ALA A 18 -9.20 -7.09 4.38
C ALA A 18 -10.11 -7.02 3.16
N THR A 19 -11.36 -6.59 3.34
CA THR A 19 -12.33 -6.41 2.24
C THR A 19 -12.86 -4.99 2.24
N ASP A 20 -13.03 -4.39 1.06
CA ASP A 20 -13.67 -3.07 0.91
C ASP A 20 -15.19 -3.17 0.67
N ALA A 21 -15.85 -2.01 0.59
CA ALA A 21 -17.29 -1.91 0.33
C ALA A 21 -17.71 -2.46 -1.06
N THR A 22 -16.77 -2.64 -1.98
CA THR A 22 -17.02 -3.20 -3.33
C THR A 22 -16.79 -4.70 -3.39
N GLY A 23 -16.31 -5.32 -2.30
CA GLY A 23 -16.03 -6.75 -2.21
C GLY A 23 -14.65 -7.15 -2.73
N ARG A 24 -13.76 -6.19 -3.01
CA ARG A 24 -12.36 -6.50 -3.32
C ARG A 24 -11.64 -6.88 -2.06
N MET A 25 -10.61 -7.68 -2.21
CA MET A 25 -9.82 -8.20 -1.10
C MET A 25 -8.40 -7.64 -1.16
N LEU A 26 -7.81 -7.45 0.01
CA LEU A 26 -6.41 -7.05 0.19
C LEU A 26 -5.83 -7.91 1.30
N HIS A 27 -4.68 -8.51 1.05
CA HIS A 27 -3.98 -9.28 2.08
C HIS A 27 -3.11 -8.33 2.90
N CYS A 28 -3.26 -8.37 4.22
CA CYS A 28 -2.53 -7.47 5.11
C CYS A 28 -1.89 -8.22 6.27
N PHE A 29 -0.77 -7.68 6.75
CA PHE A 29 -0.26 -7.91 8.10
C PHE A 29 -1.07 -7.09 9.11
N VAL A 30 -1.29 -7.66 10.29
CA VAL A 30 -1.88 -6.98 11.43
C VAL A 30 -0.74 -6.41 12.27
N GLU A 31 -0.46 -5.13 12.08
CA GLU A 31 0.59 -4.39 12.78
C GLU A 31 0.24 -4.19 14.25
N GLN A 32 -1.02 -3.79 14.49
CA GLN A 32 -1.52 -3.60 15.84
C GLN A 32 -3.03 -3.82 15.92
N SER A 33 -3.50 -4.35 17.04
CA SER A 33 -4.93 -4.46 17.35
C SER A 33 -5.33 -3.42 18.39
N LEU A 34 -6.39 -2.68 18.11
CA LEU A 34 -6.92 -1.58 18.90
C LEU A 34 -8.34 -1.92 19.35
N ARG A 35 -8.66 -1.72 20.63
CA ARG A 35 -10.02 -1.88 21.16
C ARG A 35 -10.64 -0.50 21.40
N ILE A 36 -11.61 -0.11 20.59
CA ILE A 36 -12.30 1.19 20.72
C ILE A 36 -13.79 0.95 20.90
N ARG A 37 -14.35 1.36 22.04
CA ARG A 37 -15.81 1.29 22.35
C ARG A 37 -16.41 -0.10 22.10
N ASP A 38 -15.76 -1.15 22.61
CA ASP A 38 -16.16 -2.54 22.46
C ASP A 38 -16.15 -3.11 21.02
N GLN A 39 -15.44 -2.45 20.12
CA GLN A 39 -15.14 -2.96 18.79
C GLN A 39 -13.63 -3.12 18.62
N ASP A 40 -13.22 -4.27 18.05
CA ASP A 40 -11.85 -4.51 17.66
C ASP A 40 -11.58 -3.89 16.29
N TYR A 41 -10.50 -3.14 16.22
CA TYR A 41 -9.93 -2.56 15.02
C TYR A 41 -8.50 -3.05 14.86
N GLY A 42 -8.03 -3.11 13.63
CA GLY A 42 -6.67 -3.46 13.28
C GLY A 42 -6.04 -2.31 12.51
N LEU A 43 -4.84 -1.93 12.92
CA LEU A 43 -3.90 -1.23 12.07
C LEU A 43 -3.24 -2.29 11.19
N LEU A 44 -3.44 -2.18 9.89
CA LEU A 44 -3.04 -3.16 8.90
C LEU A 44 -1.98 -2.56 7.98
N SER A 45 -1.01 -3.36 7.56
CA SER A 45 -0.07 -3.02 6.49
C SER A 45 -0.31 -3.98 5.33
N PRO A 46 -0.44 -3.52 4.07
CA PRO A 46 -0.58 -4.42 2.93
C PRO A 46 0.66 -5.31 2.79
N VAL A 47 0.45 -6.57 2.38
CA VAL A 47 1.55 -7.51 2.11
C VAL A 47 2.31 -7.10 0.85
N ASP A 48 1.58 -6.58 -0.13
CA ASP A 48 2.09 -6.08 -1.41
C ASP A 48 2.37 -4.57 -1.33
N THR A 49 3.28 -4.07 -2.16
CA THR A 49 3.67 -2.65 -2.13
C THR A 49 2.54 -1.75 -2.64
N PRO A 50 2.12 -0.73 -1.89
CA PRO A 50 1.16 0.28 -2.37
C PRO A 50 1.66 1.01 -3.61
N VAL A 51 0.75 1.27 -4.55
CA VAL A 51 1.07 2.05 -5.75
C VAL A 51 0.06 3.18 -6.00
N HIS A 52 0.56 4.25 -6.60
CA HIS A 52 -0.15 5.47 -6.92
C HIS A 52 -0.15 5.69 -8.44
N LEU A 53 -1.34 5.84 -9.01
CA LEU A 53 -1.49 6.17 -10.43
C LEU A 53 -1.58 7.69 -10.60
N CYS A 54 -0.65 8.26 -11.35
CA CYS A 54 -0.59 9.67 -11.66
C CYS A 54 -0.86 9.91 -13.15
N ARG A 55 -1.44 11.07 -13.46
CA ARG A 55 -1.70 11.51 -14.83
C ARG A 55 -0.99 12.83 -15.10
N TRP A 56 -0.24 12.87 -16.19
CA TRP A 56 0.41 14.10 -16.61
C TRP A 56 -0.56 15.01 -17.37
N PRO A 57 -0.69 16.29 -16.96
CA PRO A 57 -1.44 17.26 -17.73
C PRO A 57 -0.77 17.54 -19.08
N ALA A 58 -1.55 18.05 -20.05
CA ALA A 58 -1.00 18.45 -21.35
C ALA A 58 -0.06 19.68 -21.26
N ASP A 59 -0.14 20.43 -20.16
CA ASP A 59 0.77 21.53 -19.87
C ASP A 59 2.07 20.95 -19.27
N PRO A 60 3.22 21.08 -19.95
CA PRO A 60 4.49 20.52 -19.49
C PRO A 60 5.05 21.21 -18.24
N THR A 61 4.44 22.31 -17.79
CA THR A 61 4.85 23.04 -16.58
C THR A 61 3.99 22.73 -15.37
N ALA A 62 2.96 21.89 -15.53
CA ALA A 62 2.07 21.51 -14.44
C ALA A 62 2.48 20.15 -13.84
N ASP A 63 2.29 20.05 -12.53
CA ASP A 63 2.61 18.85 -11.75
C ASP A 63 1.69 17.67 -12.12
N PRO A 64 2.16 16.42 -11.93
CA PRO A 64 1.33 15.24 -12.14
C PRO A 64 0.12 15.21 -11.19
N GLU A 65 -1.03 14.81 -11.71
CA GLU A 65 -2.27 14.71 -10.94
C GLU A 65 -2.48 13.28 -10.43
N LEU A 66 -2.54 13.10 -9.11
CA LEU A 66 -2.86 11.81 -8.49
C LEU A 66 -4.31 11.40 -8.80
N ILE A 67 -4.48 10.21 -9.35
CA ILE A 67 -5.79 9.64 -9.65
C ILE A 67 -6.35 8.96 -8.40
N ALA A 68 -7.39 9.55 -7.82
CA ALA A 68 -8.04 9.02 -6.61
C ALA A 68 -8.77 7.68 -6.83
N ASP A 69 -9.36 7.47 -8.01
CA ASP A 69 -9.96 6.18 -8.40
C ASP A 69 -9.32 5.65 -9.69
N PRO A 70 -8.25 4.85 -9.58
CA PRO A 70 -7.57 4.27 -10.75
C PRO A 70 -8.45 3.30 -11.54
N HIS A 71 -9.51 2.73 -10.94
CA HIS A 71 -10.38 1.75 -11.61
C HIS A 71 -11.24 2.36 -12.72
N GLN A 72 -11.31 3.69 -12.81
CA GLN A 72 -11.94 4.38 -13.93
C GLN A 72 -11.12 4.27 -15.24
N TYR A 73 -9.84 3.86 -15.16
CA TYR A 73 -8.93 3.69 -16.30
C TYR A 73 -8.49 2.23 -16.49
N PRO A 74 -9.42 1.27 -16.72
CA PRO A 74 -9.07 -0.15 -16.78
C PRO A 74 -8.06 -0.48 -17.89
N GLN A 75 -8.11 0.23 -19.02
CA GLN A 75 -7.18 0.03 -20.14
C GLN A 75 -5.76 0.46 -19.79
N VAL A 76 -5.61 1.60 -19.09
CA VAL A 76 -4.32 2.07 -18.59
C VAL A 76 -3.75 1.06 -17.59
N LEU A 77 -4.59 0.53 -16.70
CA LEU A 77 -4.16 -0.50 -15.76
C LEU A 77 -3.72 -1.79 -16.46
N ASP A 78 -4.38 -2.20 -17.54
CA ASP A 78 -3.96 -3.38 -18.33
C ASP A 78 -2.62 -3.14 -19.04
N GLU A 79 -2.40 -1.93 -19.57
CA GLU A 79 -1.12 -1.53 -20.20
C GLU A 79 0.02 -1.45 -19.16
N LEU A 80 -0.25 -0.89 -17.98
CA LEU A 80 0.70 -0.84 -16.87
C LEU A 80 1.04 -2.24 -16.36
N ASP A 81 0.06 -3.12 -16.20
CA ASP A 81 0.31 -4.50 -15.79
C ASP A 81 1.24 -5.22 -16.77
N MET A 82 1.06 -5.00 -18.07
CA MET A 82 1.95 -5.54 -19.10
C MET A 82 3.37 -4.97 -19.00
N ALA A 83 3.53 -3.68 -18.71
CA ALA A 83 4.85 -3.07 -18.50
C ALA A 83 5.54 -3.60 -17.23
N LEU A 84 4.78 -3.78 -16.14
CA LEU A 84 5.27 -4.32 -14.87
C LEU A 84 5.77 -5.77 -15.00
N GLN A 85 5.16 -6.56 -15.88
CA GLN A 85 5.59 -7.94 -16.13
C GLN A 85 7.03 -8.05 -16.65
N GLU A 86 7.59 -7.00 -17.28
CA GLU A 86 9.00 -6.97 -17.69
C GLU A 86 9.95 -7.02 -16.48
N GLN A 87 9.48 -6.58 -15.31
CA GLN A 87 10.22 -6.56 -14.04
C GLN A 87 9.72 -7.62 -13.05
N GLU A 88 9.00 -8.64 -13.54
CA GLU A 88 8.39 -9.69 -12.71
C GLU A 88 7.39 -9.15 -11.65
N LEU A 89 6.87 -7.94 -11.86
CA LEU A 89 5.87 -7.29 -11.04
C LEU A 89 4.45 -7.53 -11.59
N CYS A 90 3.47 -7.62 -10.69
CA CYS A 90 2.07 -7.86 -11.03
C CYS A 90 1.18 -6.82 -10.36
N LEU A 91 0.33 -6.15 -11.13
CA LEU A 91 -0.57 -5.14 -10.60
C LEU A 91 -1.79 -5.79 -9.94
N VAL A 92 -1.96 -5.55 -8.65
CA VAL A 92 -3.08 -6.08 -7.87
C VAL A 92 -4.11 -4.99 -7.62
N ARG A 93 -5.31 -5.21 -8.18
CA ARG A 93 -6.49 -4.35 -8.01
C ARG A 93 -7.15 -4.59 -6.66
N SER A 94 -6.42 -4.24 -5.61
CA SER A 94 -6.74 -4.52 -4.21
C SER A 94 -7.88 -3.67 -3.66
N ALA A 95 -8.30 -4.01 -2.45
CA ALA A 95 -9.33 -3.31 -1.70
C ALA A 95 -8.83 -1.94 -1.20
N GLY A 96 -9.54 -0.86 -1.52
CA GLY A 96 -9.24 0.50 -1.03
C GLY A 96 -7.97 1.17 -1.58
N LEU A 97 -6.92 0.42 -1.92
CA LEU A 97 -5.73 0.89 -2.62
C LEU A 97 -5.33 -0.07 -3.73
N LEU A 98 -4.44 0.38 -4.60
CA LEU A 98 -3.83 -0.43 -5.64
C LEU A 98 -2.46 -0.88 -5.14
N THR A 99 -2.10 -2.15 -5.32
CA THR A 99 -0.82 -2.70 -4.88
C THR A 99 -0.10 -3.37 -6.03
N VAL A 100 1.22 -3.55 -5.91
CA VAL A 100 2.03 -4.35 -6.82
C VAL A 100 2.63 -5.52 -6.04
N ALA A 101 2.42 -6.72 -6.55
CA ALA A 101 3.01 -7.94 -6.03
C ALA A 101 4.27 -8.27 -6.83
N GLY A 102 5.33 -8.66 -6.13
CA GLY A 102 6.63 -8.96 -6.71
C GLY A 102 7.76 -8.36 -5.86
N ASP A 103 8.99 -8.70 -6.20
CA ASP A 103 10.15 -8.16 -5.52
C ASP A 103 10.53 -6.86 -6.22
N LEU A 104 10.30 -5.73 -5.56
CA LEU A 104 10.91 -4.48 -5.99
C LEU A 104 12.39 -4.62 -5.61
N GLU A 105 13.24 -5.02 -6.56
CA GLU A 105 14.67 -5.05 -6.31
C GLU A 105 15.08 -3.68 -5.76
N ASP A 106 15.77 -3.67 -4.61
CA ASP A 106 16.43 -2.46 -4.11
C ASP A 106 17.23 -1.88 -5.28
N ALA A 107 17.00 -0.61 -5.60
CA ALA A 107 17.65 0.10 -6.69
C ALA A 107 19.15 0.37 -6.41
N ASP A 108 19.88 -0.62 -5.90
CA ASP A 108 21.32 -0.66 -5.70
C ASP A 108 22.06 -1.19 -6.95
N GLY A 109 21.42 -1.11 -8.12
CA GLY A 109 21.96 -1.55 -9.41
C GLY A 109 21.93 -0.43 -10.45
N GLU A 110 23.03 0.29 -10.55
CA GLU A 110 23.47 1.17 -11.65
C GLU A 110 22.64 1.07 -12.96
N GLU A 111 21.80 2.08 -13.27
CA GLU A 111 21.53 2.47 -14.67
C GLU A 111 21.49 3.98 -14.86
N GLU A 112 22.32 4.42 -15.81
CA GLU A 112 22.51 5.77 -16.31
C GLU A 112 21.25 6.25 -17.05
N GLY A 113 20.59 7.32 -16.60
CA GLY A 113 19.37 7.82 -17.25
C GLY A 113 18.87 9.17 -16.76
N GLU A 114 19.63 10.22 -17.10
CA GLU A 114 19.21 11.61 -17.40
C GLU A 114 18.06 12.26 -16.58
N ASP A 115 18.45 13.27 -15.78
CA ASP A 115 17.65 14.43 -15.35
C ASP A 115 16.40 14.14 -14.50
N LEU A 116 16.61 13.57 -13.30
CA LEU A 116 15.65 13.73 -12.21
C LEU A 116 15.83 15.13 -11.64
N SER A 117 14.85 16.00 -11.89
CA SER A 117 14.70 17.30 -11.26
C SER A 117 14.90 17.19 -9.74
N GLU A 118 15.68 18.12 -9.17
CA GLU A 118 16.04 18.26 -7.75
C GLU A 118 14.83 18.58 -6.82
N ASP A 119 13.73 17.84 -6.93
CA ASP A 119 12.59 17.97 -6.03
C ASP A 119 12.64 16.84 -4.97
N ASP A 120 12.83 17.28 -3.73
CA ASP A 120 13.08 16.55 -2.47
C ASP A 120 11.98 15.51 -2.11
N ASP A 121 10.94 15.36 -2.93
CA ASP A 121 9.83 14.40 -2.77
C ASP A 121 10.11 13.01 -3.41
N ALA A 122 11.20 12.88 -4.19
CA ALA A 122 11.61 11.62 -4.81
C ALA A 122 12.11 10.55 -3.82
N ASP A 123 12.30 10.88 -2.54
CA ASP A 123 12.73 9.95 -1.50
C ASP A 123 11.61 8.99 -1.02
N THR A 124 10.33 9.29 -1.32
CA THR A 124 9.19 8.54 -0.75
C THR A 124 8.51 7.57 -1.73
N CYS A 125 8.80 7.69 -3.03
CA CYS A 125 8.16 6.92 -4.10
C CYS A 125 9.15 6.58 -5.23
N VAL A 126 8.97 5.42 -5.86
CA VAL A 126 9.77 5.00 -7.03
C VAL A 126 8.86 4.89 -8.26
N LEU A 127 9.34 5.33 -9.42
CA LEU A 127 8.62 5.11 -10.67
C LEU A 127 8.74 3.63 -11.08
N LEU A 128 7.61 2.94 -11.21
CA LEU A 128 7.56 1.52 -11.58
C LEU A 128 7.30 1.30 -13.06
N ALA A 129 6.41 2.10 -13.65
CA ALA A 129 6.02 1.99 -15.05
C ALA A 129 5.39 3.29 -15.55
N SER A 130 5.58 3.55 -16.84
CA SER A 130 5.01 4.69 -17.56
C SER A 130 4.34 4.22 -18.84
N VAL A 131 3.11 4.68 -19.09
CA VAL A 131 2.35 4.35 -20.30
C VAL A 131 1.67 5.59 -20.88
N ARG A 132 1.52 5.61 -22.20
CA ARG A 132 0.80 6.68 -22.90
C ARG A 132 -0.51 6.15 -23.47
N HIS A 133 -1.62 6.62 -22.91
CA HIS A 133 -2.96 6.22 -23.34
C HIS A 133 -3.77 7.44 -23.80
N GLY A 134 -4.33 7.38 -25.01
CA GLY A 134 -5.19 8.45 -25.54
C GLY A 134 -4.49 9.81 -25.73
N GLY A 135 -3.16 9.83 -25.80
CA GLY A 135 -2.36 11.07 -25.90
C GLY A 135 -2.05 11.72 -24.55
N THR A 136 -2.33 11.03 -23.44
CA THR A 136 -1.97 11.44 -22.08
C THR A 136 -1.01 10.42 -21.48
N ASP A 137 0.00 10.91 -20.76
CA ASP A 137 0.96 10.08 -20.06
C ASP A 137 0.46 9.73 -18.65
N PHE A 138 0.65 8.48 -18.27
CA PHE A 138 0.27 7.92 -16.98
C PHE A 138 1.47 7.21 -16.38
N ASP A 139 1.77 7.55 -15.13
CA ASP A 139 2.88 6.98 -14.39
C ASP A 139 2.35 6.26 -13.16
N LEU A 140 2.97 5.12 -12.85
CA LEU A 140 2.67 4.32 -11.68
C LEU A 140 3.87 4.38 -10.73
N TYR A 141 3.64 4.91 -9.54
CA TYR A 141 4.65 5.04 -8.51
C TYR A 141 4.42 4.03 -7.39
N GLY A 142 5.45 3.30 -6.97
CA GLY A 142 5.44 2.48 -5.77
C GLY A 142 5.83 3.30 -4.55
N SER A 143 5.08 3.16 -3.46
CA SER A 143 5.39 3.84 -2.20
C SER A 143 6.52 3.10 -1.46
N LEU A 144 7.57 3.84 -1.08
CA LEU A 144 8.66 3.34 -0.24
C LEU A 144 8.33 3.42 1.25
N ASP A 145 7.39 4.30 1.60
CA ASP A 145 6.95 4.47 2.98
C ASP A 145 5.93 3.39 3.40
N PRO A 146 5.96 2.98 4.68
CA PRO A 146 4.98 2.04 5.21
C PRO A 146 3.56 2.63 5.14
N CYS A 147 2.66 1.91 4.47
CA CYS A 147 1.26 2.29 4.36
C CYS A 147 0.42 1.57 5.42
N PHE A 148 -0.31 2.34 6.24
CA PHE A 148 -1.20 1.77 7.25
C PHE A 148 -2.67 2.01 6.92
N LEU A 149 -3.48 0.96 7.08
CA LEU A 149 -4.91 0.94 6.85
C LEU A 149 -5.63 0.61 8.15
N LEU A 150 -6.74 1.29 8.41
CA LEU A 150 -7.59 0.96 9.54
C LEU A 150 -8.75 0.09 9.09
N ALA A 151 -8.87 -1.07 9.71
CA ALA A 151 -9.97 -1.99 9.45
C ALA A 151 -10.67 -2.41 10.73
N ARG A 152 -11.95 -2.74 10.61
CA ARG A 152 -12.69 -3.42 11.68
C ARG A 152 -12.35 -4.90 11.65
N LEU A 153 -11.92 -5.46 12.77
CA LEU A 153 -11.64 -6.89 12.92
C LEU A 153 -12.91 -7.63 13.34
N GLY A 154 -13.18 -8.78 12.73
CA GLY A 154 -14.30 -9.64 13.11
C GLY A 154 -14.31 -10.98 12.39
N GLY A 155 -14.55 -12.07 13.14
CA GLY A 155 -14.79 -13.39 12.56
C GLY A 155 -13.65 -13.98 11.72
N GLY A 156 -12.40 -13.51 11.91
CA GLY A 156 -11.23 -13.94 11.13
C GLY A 156 -10.99 -13.16 9.83
N ALA A 157 -11.78 -12.12 9.56
CA ALA A 157 -11.59 -11.20 8.45
C ALA A 157 -11.49 -9.76 8.95
N ALA A 158 -11.07 -8.86 8.06
CA ALA A 158 -11.04 -7.44 8.30
C ALA A 158 -11.91 -6.70 7.27
N GLU A 159 -12.58 -5.66 7.70
CA GLU A 159 -13.39 -4.80 6.83
C GLU A 159 -12.80 -3.40 6.82
N LEU A 160 -12.37 -2.94 5.64
CA LEU A 160 -11.83 -1.59 5.48
C LEU A 160 -12.93 -0.57 5.77
N LEU A 161 -12.56 0.46 6.53
CA LEU A 161 -13.51 1.49 6.94
C LEU A 161 -13.70 2.51 5.83
N ALA A 162 -14.95 2.92 5.61
CA ALA A 162 -15.25 4.06 4.75
C ALA A 162 -14.57 5.34 5.28
N PRO A 163 -14.14 6.27 4.41
CA PRO A 163 -13.40 7.46 4.80
C PRO A 163 -14.14 8.33 5.83
N GLU A 164 -15.47 8.39 5.79
CA GLU A 164 -16.27 9.14 6.76
C GLU A 164 -16.23 8.52 8.16
N VAL A 165 -16.14 7.20 8.24
CA VAL A 165 -16.01 6.47 9.51
C VAL A 165 -14.59 6.63 10.03
N LEU A 166 -13.60 6.52 9.15
CA LEU A 166 -12.19 6.71 9.48
C LEU A 166 -11.94 8.09 10.08
N ALA A 167 -12.41 9.16 9.43
CA ALA A 167 -12.25 10.53 9.92
C ALA A 167 -12.83 10.75 11.33
N ARG A 168 -13.90 10.03 11.69
CA ARG A 168 -14.51 10.09 13.03
C ARG A 168 -13.73 9.26 14.07
N LEU A 169 -13.07 8.19 13.63
CA LEU A 169 -12.30 7.30 14.49
C LEU A 169 -10.84 7.76 14.67
N GLN A 170 -10.30 8.50 13.70
CA GLN A 170 -8.92 8.97 13.70
C GLN A 170 -8.46 9.57 15.04
N PRO A 171 -9.18 10.51 15.68
CA PRO A 171 -8.73 11.06 16.97
C PRO A 171 -8.68 10.01 18.09
N LEU A 172 -9.58 9.01 18.05
CA LEU A 172 -9.60 7.92 19.04
C LEU A 172 -8.48 6.91 18.79
N VAL A 173 -8.15 6.68 17.52
CA VAL A 173 -7.05 5.80 17.10
C VAL A 173 -5.72 6.42 17.48
N GLU A 174 -5.51 7.70 17.17
CA GLU A 174 -4.31 8.44 17.57
C GLU A 174 -4.14 8.44 19.10
N GLU A 175 -5.22 8.67 19.86
CA GLU A 175 -5.19 8.57 21.31
C GLU A 175 -4.82 7.15 21.76
N ALA A 176 -5.42 6.11 21.19
CA ALA A 176 -5.12 4.74 21.55
C ALA A 176 -3.67 4.34 21.22
N LEU A 177 -3.14 4.78 20.07
CA LEU A 177 -1.75 4.55 19.66
C LEU A 177 -0.77 5.27 20.59
N ALA A 178 -1.04 6.51 20.97
CA ALA A 178 -0.19 7.29 21.86
C ALA A 178 -0.11 6.72 23.30
N HIS A 179 -1.15 6.02 23.75
CA HIS A 179 -1.21 5.40 25.08
C HIS A 179 -0.85 3.90 25.08
N GLY A 180 -0.71 3.29 23.89
CA GLY A 180 -0.46 1.86 23.69
C GLY A 180 0.94 1.38 24.07
N GLU A 181 1.88 2.28 24.40
CA GLU A 181 3.25 1.93 24.83
C GLU A 181 3.32 1.48 26.31
N ALA A 182 2.19 1.42 27.03
CA ALA A 182 2.14 1.04 28.45
C ALA A 182 1.05 0.01 28.76
N ALA A 183 1.17 -1.22 28.25
CA ALA A 183 0.38 -2.34 28.76
C ALA A 183 1.14 -3.68 28.74
N CYS A 184 2.20 -3.78 29.53
CA CYS A 184 2.65 -5.05 30.12
C CYS A 184 2.59 -4.93 31.65
N PRO A 185 1.61 -5.53 32.34
CA PRO A 185 1.77 -5.92 33.74
C PRO A 185 2.68 -7.15 33.89
#